data_AF-A0A7S0AGJ9-F1
#
_entry.id   AF-A0A7S0AGJ9-F1
#
_cell.length_a   1.000
_cell.length_b   1.000
_cell.length_c   1.000
_cell.angle_alpha   90.00
_cell.angle_beta   90.00
_cell.angle_gamma   90.00
#
_symmetry.space_group_name_H-M   'P 1'
#
loop_
_entity.id
_entity.type
_entity.pdbx_description
1 polymer ?
#
loop_
_entity_poly.entity_id
_entity_poly.type
_entity_poly.pdbx_seq_one_letter_code
_entity_poly.pdbx_strand_id
1 'polypeptide(L)'
;MFILRLESASAAVPDSSALNAACLSVVTVGSFVWAIGETYTSSAIPDMNVVEACRITLSNVAYTVQKHPYALIYLGGVTTALANYVQTKAQKEISAERASIIYAMDPVYGAIFANVLLGEQLSSYGMVGAGIITVAAATNAFLDLGVKSNGESTSEPNQSPR
;
A
#
# COMPACT_ATOMS: atom_id res chain seq x y z
N MET A 1 -2.42 10.35 -14.80
CA MET A 1 -1.01 10.45 -15.26
C MET A 1 -0.07 9.44 -14.59
N PHE A 2 -0.23 9.11 -13.29
CA PHE A 2 0.55 8.07 -12.61
C PHE A 2 0.34 6.65 -13.18
N ILE A 3 -0.89 6.31 -13.56
CA ILE A 3 -1.24 4.99 -14.16
C ILE A 3 -0.49 4.74 -15.48
N LEU A 4 -0.40 5.74 -16.37
CA LEU A 4 0.31 5.62 -17.66
C LEU A 4 1.85 5.52 -17.51
N ARG A 5 2.42 6.11 -16.44
CA ARG A 5 3.86 5.99 -16.13
C ARG A 5 4.21 4.64 -15.50
N LEU A 6 3.28 4.03 -14.77
CA LEU A 6 3.41 2.68 -14.24
C LEU A 6 3.23 1.64 -15.35
N GLU A 7 2.36 1.89 -16.33
CA GLU A 7 2.16 1.01 -17.49
C GLU A 7 3.41 0.92 -18.37
N SER A 8 4.09 2.04 -18.64
CA SER A 8 5.34 2.03 -19.41
C SER A 8 6.51 1.38 -18.66
N ALA A 9 6.61 1.58 -17.34
CA ALA A 9 7.59 0.91 -16.50
C ALA A 9 7.28 -0.59 -16.32
N SER A 10 6.01 -0.97 -16.21
CA SER A 10 5.54 -2.36 -16.12
C SER A 10 5.71 -3.11 -17.44
N ALA A 11 5.56 -2.45 -18.59
CA ALA A 11 5.80 -3.06 -19.90
C ALA A 11 7.29 -3.33 -20.15
N ALA A 12 8.19 -2.56 -19.50
CA ALA A 12 9.64 -2.73 -19.60
C ALA A 12 10.20 -3.83 -18.67
N VAL A 13 9.43 -4.31 -17.69
CA VAL A 13 9.85 -5.35 -16.74
C VAL A 13 9.10 -6.65 -17.03
N PRO A 14 9.75 -7.66 -17.65
CA PRO A 14 9.09 -8.91 -18.04
C PRO A 14 8.66 -9.77 -16.85
N ASP A 15 9.19 -9.52 -15.65
CA ASP A 15 8.95 -10.35 -14.47
C ASP A 15 8.29 -9.56 -13.33
N SER A 16 6.98 -9.78 -13.11
CA SER A 16 6.21 -9.11 -12.06
C SER A 16 6.74 -9.39 -10.65
N SER A 17 7.43 -10.52 -10.46
CA SER A 17 8.02 -10.89 -9.17
C SER A 17 9.20 -9.98 -8.80
N ALA A 18 10.03 -9.61 -9.77
CA ALA A 18 11.16 -8.71 -9.59
C ALA A 18 10.69 -7.28 -9.25
N LEU A 19 9.60 -6.82 -9.86
CA LEU A 19 9.04 -5.50 -9.58
C LEU A 19 8.51 -5.40 -8.14
N ASN A 20 7.77 -6.40 -7.68
CA ASN A 20 7.28 -6.44 -6.30
C ASN A 20 8.42 -6.53 -5.28
N ALA A 21 9.46 -7.33 -5.57
CA ALA A 21 10.66 -7.41 -4.73
C ALA A 21 11.39 -6.07 -4.63
N ALA A 22 11.47 -5.31 -5.74
CA ALA A 22 12.03 -3.97 -5.74
C ALA A 22 11.21 -2.98 -4.89
N CYS A 23 9.87 -3.04 -4.95
CA CYS A 23 9.03 -2.22 -4.09
C CYS A 23 9.24 -2.55 -2.60
N LEU A 24 9.28 -3.84 -2.24
CA LEU A 24 9.51 -4.28 -0.87
C LEU A 24 10.91 -3.91 -0.36
N SER A 25 11.94 -3.93 -1.22
CA SER A 25 13.28 -3.51 -0.82
C SER A 25 13.35 -2.00 -0.55
N VAL A 26 12.65 -1.18 -1.33
CA VAL A 26 12.51 0.26 -1.08
C VAL A 26 11.82 0.52 0.26
N VAL A 27 10.72 -0.18 0.56
CA VAL A 27 10.01 -0.04 1.85
C VAL A 27 10.89 -0.49 3.02
N THR A 28 11.64 -1.57 2.84
CA THR A 28 12.57 -2.08 3.87
C THR A 28 13.65 -1.06 4.19
N VAL A 29 14.29 -0.48 3.17
CA VAL A 29 15.33 0.54 3.34
C VAL A 29 14.75 1.80 3.97
N GLY A 30 13.60 2.28 3.50
CA GLY A 30 12.94 3.46 4.04
C GLY A 30 12.57 3.30 5.52
N SER A 31 12.04 2.13 5.89
CA SER A 31 11.70 1.81 7.28
C SER A 31 12.93 1.76 8.18
N PHE A 32 14.05 1.23 7.66
CA PHE A 32 15.31 1.17 8.41
C PHE A 32 15.90 2.56 8.65
N VAL A 33 15.90 3.42 7.62
CA VAL A 33 16.33 4.82 7.74
C VAL A 33 15.46 5.58 8.74
N TRP A 34 14.15 5.38 8.68
CA TRP A 34 13.22 6.01 9.60
C TRP A 34 13.43 5.56 11.05
N ALA A 35 13.57 4.25 11.31
CA ALA A 35 13.84 3.71 12.64
C ALA A 35 15.16 4.21 13.25
N ILE A 36 16.19 4.34 12.42
CA ILE A 36 17.47 4.95 12.81
C ILE A 36 17.25 6.41 13.20
N GLY A 37 16.54 7.18 12.38
CA GLY A 37 16.22 8.59 12.65
C GLY A 37 15.38 8.80 13.91
N GLU A 38 14.43 7.90 14.17
CA GLU A 38 13.62 7.91 15.40
C GLU A 38 14.50 7.64 16.62
N THR A 39 15.42 6.69 16.53
CA THR A 39 16.40 6.42 17.58
C THR A 39 17.27 7.66 17.81
N TYR A 40 17.76 8.32 16.76
CA TYR A 40 18.52 9.58 16.89
C TYR A 40 17.77 10.68 17.63
N THR A 41 16.51 10.90 17.25
CA THR A 41 15.74 12.05 17.72
C THR A 41 15.17 11.80 19.12
N SER A 42 14.87 10.55 19.45
CA SER A 42 14.13 10.18 20.67
C SER A 42 15.03 9.67 21.79
N SER A 43 16.33 9.43 21.53
CA SER A 43 17.26 8.95 22.56
C SER A 43 17.64 10.06 23.52
N ALA A 44 17.48 9.81 24.82
CA ALA A 44 17.96 10.69 25.89
C ALA A 44 19.48 10.66 26.09
N ILE A 45 20.24 10.09 25.14
CA ILE A 45 21.69 9.91 25.21
C ILE A 45 22.36 11.15 24.58
N PRO A 46 23.11 11.95 25.35
CA PRO A 46 23.84 13.10 24.81
C PRO A 46 24.86 12.66 23.75
N ASP A 47 25.00 13.44 22.67
CA ASP A 47 26.01 13.27 21.60
C ASP A 47 26.01 11.91 20.88
N MET A 48 24.83 11.31 20.69
CA MET A 48 24.71 10.02 20.00
C MET A 48 25.04 10.13 18.49
N ASN A 49 26.00 9.32 18.04
CA ASN A 49 26.50 9.34 16.65
C ASN A 49 25.77 8.33 15.72
N VAL A 50 25.74 8.62 14.41
CA VAL A 50 25.68 7.75 13.20
C VAL A 50 25.65 6.22 13.39
N VAL A 51 26.69 5.76 14.06
CA VAL A 51 26.97 4.34 14.20
C VAL A 51 26.21 3.76 15.39
N GLU A 52 26.02 4.54 16.45
CA GLU A 52 25.44 4.08 17.71
C GLU A 52 23.92 3.90 17.61
N ALA A 53 23.19 4.85 17.02
CA ALA A 53 21.76 4.62 16.80
C ALA A 53 21.50 3.49 15.81
N CYS A 54 22.39 3.28 14.84
CA CYS A 54 22.33 2.12 13.94
C CYS A 54 22.49 0.81 14.72
N ARG A 55 23.47 0.74 15.63
CA ARG A 55 23.71 -0.40 16.52
C ARG A 55 22.53 -0.68 17.45
N ILE A 56 21.97 0.36 18.08
CA ILE A 56 20.79 0.26 18.95
C ILE A 56 19.56 -0.19 18.16
N THR A 57 19.34 0.40 16.98
CA THR A 57 18.25 0.01 16.09
C THR A 57 18.37 -1.47 15.73
N LEU A 58 19.57 -1.92 15.34
CA LEU A 58 19.81 -3.32 14.98
C LEU A 58 19.57 -4.27 16.17
N SER A 59 19.99 -3.89 17.38
CA SER A 59 19.71 -4.69 18.58
C SER A 59 18.23 -4.74 18.93
N ASN A 60 17.51 -3.64 18.76
CA ASN A 60 16.07 -3.57 19.01
C ASN A 60 15.27 -4.41 18.00
N VAL A 61 15.69 -4.38 16.73
CA VAL A 61 15.14 -5.25 15.69
C VAL A 61 15.40 -6.71 16.03
N ALA A 62 16.64 -7.09 16.36
CA ALA A 62 16.98 -8.46 16.72
C ALA A 62 16.20 -8.95 17.95
N TYR A 63 16.06 -8.11 18.97
CA TYR A 63 15.25 -8.40 20.15
C TYR A 63 13.78 -8.63 19.80
N THR A 64 13.20 -7.78 18.96
CA THR A 64 11.80 -7.90 18.51
C THR A 64 11.58 -9.18 17.71
N VAL A 65 12.52 -9.53 16.83
CA VAL A 65 12.48 -10.76 16.03
C VAL A 65 12.49 -12.00 16.92
N GLN A 66 13.37 -12.03 17.92
CA GLN A 66 13.48 -13.15 18.84
C GLN A 66 12.27 -13.25 19.78
N LYS A 67 11.72 -12.11 20.22
CA LYS A 67 10.62 -12.07 21.18
C LYS A 67 9.25 -12.37 20.55
N HIS A 68 9.04 -11.95 19.30
CA HIS A 68 7.75 -12.06 18.62
C HIS A 68 7.83 -12.78 17.26
N PRO A 69 8.42 -13.99 17.18
CA PRO A 69 8.67 -14.67 15.91
C PRO A 69 7.36 -15.06 15.20
N TYR A 70 6.36 -15.55 15.94
CA TYR A 70 5.09 -15.99 15.37
C TYR A 70 4.29 -14.83 14.77
N ALA A 71 4.26 -13.69 15.46
CA ALA A 71 3.58 -12.50 14.96
C ALA A 71 4.24 -12.00 13.66
N LEU A 72 5.58 -11.98 13.61
CA LEU A 72 6.32 -11.56 12.42
C LEU A 72 6.17 -12.52 11.24
N ILE A 73 6.18 -13.83 11.49
CA ILE A 73 5.92 -14.83 10.45
C ILE A 73 4.51 -14.69 9.90
N TYR A 74 3.52 -14.49 10.77
CA TYR A 74 2.15 -14.27 10.35
C TYR A 74 2.02 -12.98 9.52
N LEU A 75 2.55 -11.86 10.00
CA LEU A 75 2.46 -10.57 9.32
C LEU A 75 3.22 -10.59 7.98
N GLY A 76 4.45 -11.08 7.96
CA GLY A 76 5.26 -11.15 6.74
C GLY A 76 4.75 -12.19 5.73
N GLY A 77 4.36 -13.37 6.20
CA GLY A 77 3.91 -14.46 5.33
C GLY A 77 2.47 -14.30 4.85
N VAL A 78 1.54 -14.15 5.80
CA VAL A 78 0.10 -14.09 5.49
C VAL A 78 -0.30 -12.68 5.09
N THR A 79 0.02 -11.68 5.90
CA THR A 79 -0.46 -10.30 5.64
C THR A 79 0.28 -9.64 4.48
N THR A 80 1.57 -9.92 4.27
CA THR A 80 2.35 -9.31 3.17
C THR A 80 2.49 -10.23 1.96
N ALA A 81 3.13 -11.41 2.10
CA ALA A 81 3.48 -12.23 0.94
C ALA A 81 2.23 -12.82 0.25
N LEU A 82 1.30 -13.42 1.01
CA LEU A 82 0.08 -13.97 0.45
C LEU A 82 -0.83 -12.88 -0.13
N ALA A 83 -1.00 -11.75 0.55
CA ALA A 83 -1.79 -10.63 0.05
C ALA A 83 -1.23 -10.10 -1.28
N ASN A 84 0.09 -9.85 -1.36
CA ASN A 84 0.75 -9.41 -2.59
C ASN A 84 0.64 -10.46 -3.72
N TYR A 85 0.73 -11.74 -3.40
CA TYR A 85 0.54 -12.82 -4.36
C TYR A 85 -0.89 -12.83 -4.94
N VAL A 86 -1.90 -12.81 -4.07
CA VAL A 86 -3.31 -12.76 -4.47
C VAL A 86 -3.59 -11.49 -5.27
N GLN A 87 -3.06 -10.36 -4.84
CA GLN A 87 -3.19 -9.08 -5.52
C GLN A 87 -2.58 -9.12 -6.93
N THR A 88 -1.36 -9.62 -7.06
CA THR A 88 -0.68 -9.75 -8.37
C THR A 88 -1.42 -10.72 -9.29
N LYS A 89 -2.01 -11.79 -8.74
CA LYS A 89 -2.82 -12.74 -9.52
C LYS A 89 -4.14 -12.10 -9.96
N ALA A 90 -4.86 -11.46 -9.04
CA ALA A 90 -6.14 -10.83 -9.32
C ALA A 90 -6.01 -9.71 -10.37
N GLN A 91 -4.97 -8.87 -10.28
CA GLN A 91 -4.71 -7.79 -11.25
C GLN A 91 -4.49 -8.27 -12.68
N LYS A 92 -4.15 -9.55 -12.91
CA LYS A 92 -4.03 -10.12 -14.26
C LYS A 92 -5.40 -10.42 -14.88
N GLU A 93 -6.43 -10.60 -14.06
CA GLU A 93 -7.77 -11.05 -14.49
C GLU A 93 -8.81 -9.93 -14.43
N ILE A 94 -8.62 -8.91 -13.60
CA ILE A 94 -9.55 -7.78 -13.43
C ILE A 94 -9.04 -6.51 -14.11
N SER A 95 -9.93 -5.76 -14.75
CA SER A 95 -9.58 -4.46 -15.30
C SER A 95 -9.15 -3.48 -14.19
N ALA A 96 -8.24 -2.56 -14.52
CA ALA A 96 -7.74 -1.53 -13.59
C ALA A 96 -8.88 -0.72 -12.93
N GLU A 97 -9.98 -0.54 -13.66
CA GLU A 97 -11.19 0.13 -13.20
C GLU A 97 -11.92 -0.63 -12.09
N ARG A 98 -12.10 -1.95 -12.23
CA ARG A 98 -12.71 -2.77 -11.20
C ARG A 98 -11.81 -2.87 -9.97
N ALA A 99 -10.49 -2.95 -10.18
CA ALA A 99 -9.52 -2.95 -9.09
C ALA A 99 -9.53 -1.64 -8.30
N SER A 100 -9.62 -0.48 -8.96
CA SER A 100 -9.61 0.83 -8.28
C SER A 100 -10.83 1.02 -7.38
N ILE A 101 -12.01 0.55 -7.80
CA ILE A 101 -13.23 0.56 -6.97
C ILE A 101 -13.03 -0.32 -5.73
N ILE A 102 -12.44 -1.50 -5.88
CA ILE A 102 -12.17 -2.40 -4.75
C ILE A 102 -11.18 -1.75 -3.76
N TYR A 103 -10.12 -1.11 -4.24
CA TYR A 103 -9.17 -0.41 -3.37
C TYR A 103 -9.76 0.82 -2.70
N ALA A 104 -10.68 1.52 -3.35
CA ALA A 104 -11.41 2.63 -2.75
C ALA A 104 -12.27 2.17 -1.55
N MET A 105 -12.66 0.89 -1.50
CA MET A 105 -13.43 0.29 -0.42
C MET A 105 -12.58 -0.26 0.74
N ASP A 106 -11.26 -0.27 0.61
CA ASP A 106 -10.33 -0.71 1.67
C ASP A 106 -10.62 -0.12 3.07
N PRO A 107 -10.88 1.19 3.25
CA PRO A 107 -11.24 1.75 4.56
C PRO A 107 -12.56 1.20 5.12
N VAL A 108 -13.51 0.84 4.25
CA VAL A 108 -14.80 0.25 4.67
C VAL A 108 -14.57 -1.17 5.18
N TYR A 109 -13.78 -1.97 4.47
CA TYR A 109 -13.41 -3.31 4.92
C TYR A 109 -12.63 -3.26 6.23
N GLY A 110 -11.68 -2.34 6.36
CA GLY A 110 -10.91 -2.12 7.59
C GLY A 110 -11.82 -1.82 8.79
N ALA A 111 -12.80 -0.92 8.62
CA ALA A 111 -13.76 -0.59 9.68
C ALA A 111 -14.63 -1.79 10.08
N ILE A 112 -15.12 -2.56 9.10
CA ILE A 112 -15.93 -3.77 9.36
C ILE A 112 -15.09 -4.81 10.10
N PHE A 113 -13.86 -5.09 9.64
CA PHE A 113 -12.99 -6.08 10.28
C PHE A 113 -12.55 -5.65 11.68
N ALA A 114 -12.27 -4.35 11.92
CA ALA A 114 -11.99 -3.84 13.25
C ALA A 114 -13.17 -4.09 14.21
N ASN A 115 -14.40 -3.82 13.75
CA ASN A 115 -15.59 -4.07 14.56
C ASN A 115 -15.81 -5.57 14.85
N VAL A 116 -15.66 -6.43 13.85
CA VAL A 116 -15.95 -7.87 13.97
C VAL A 116 -14.85 -8.63 14.71
N LEU A 117 -13.57 -8.35 14.42
CA LEU A 117 -12.43 -9.11 14.94
C LEU A 117 -11.89 -8.56 16.27
N LEU A 118 -11.83 -7.23 16.42
CA LEU A 118 -11.31 -6.60 17.65
C LEU A 118 -12.44 -6.24 18.63
N GLY A 119 -13.70 -6.28 18.18
CA GLY A 119 -14.85 -5.88 19.00
C GLY A 119 -14.92 -4.36 19.24
N GLU A 120 -14.13 -3.57 18.52
CA GLU A 120 -14.13 -2.12 18.67
C GLU A 120 -15.43 -1.53 18.12
N GLN A 121 -16.20 -0.86 18.98
CA GLN A 121 -17.35 -0.10 18.53
C GLN A 121 -16.88 1.23 17.96
N LEU A 122 -17.30 1.52 16.72
CA LEU A 122 -17.08 2.82 16.12
C LEU A 122 -17.77 3.89 16.99
N SER A 123 -16.96 4.69 17.67
CA SER A 123 -17.42 5.90 18.34
C SER A 123 -18.18 6.79 17.36
N SER A 124 -19.08 7.63 17.85
CA SER A 124 -19.85 8.58 17.02
C SER A 124 -18.95 9.42 16.11
N TYR A 125 -17.74 9.78 16.58
CA TYR A 125 -16.72 10.46 15.78
C TYR A 125 -16.07 9.56 14.72
N GLY A 126 -15.87 8.27 15.04
CA GLY A 126 -15.38 7.26 14.11
C GLY A 126 -16.35 7.01 12.95
N MET A 127 -17.66 7.03 13.21
CA MET A 127 -18.68 6.96 12.16
C MET A 127 -18.62 8.16 11.20
N VAL A 128 -18.44 9.37 11.72
CA VAL A 128 -18.29 10.58 10.88
C VAL A 128 -17.03 10.49 10.03
N GLY A 129 -15.89 10.08 10.63
CA GLY A 129 -14.64 9.86 9.91
C GLY A 129 -14.78 8.81 8.81
N ALA A 130 -15.39 7.66 9.11
CA ALA A 130 -15.67 6.60 8.14
C ALA A 130 -16.56 7.10 6.99
N GLY A 131 -17.58 7.92 7.30
CA GLY A 131 -18.43 8.56 6.29
C GLY A 131 -17.64 9.47 5.35
N ILE A 132 -16.78 10.35 5.89
CA ILE A 132 -15.95 11.26 5.10
C ILE A 132 -15.00 10.48 4.18
N ILE A 133 -14.32 9.46 4.70
CA ILE A 133 -13.39 8.63 3.92
C ILE A 133 -14.14 7.91 2.80
N THR A 134 -15.31 7.33 3.08
CA THR A 134 -16.13 6.63 2.10
C THR A 134 -16.59 7.57 0.98
N VAL A 135 -17.04 8.78 1.31
CA VAL A 135 -17.46 9.79 0.32
C VAL A 135 -16.27 10.25 -0.52
N ALA A 136 -15.11 10.48 0.09
CA ALA A 136 -13.90 10.87 -0.62
C ALA A 136 -13.45 9.77 -1.60
N ALA A 137 -13.45 8.51 -1.15
CA ALA A 137 -13.07 7.36 -1.97
C ALA A 137 -14.06 7.13 -3.12
N ALA A 138 -15.37 7.23 -2.84
CA ALA A 138 -16.41 7.12 -3.87
C ALA A 138 -16.28 8.24 -4.91
N THR A 139 -16.12 9.50 -4.47
CA THR A 139 -15.97 10.65 -5.38
C THR A 139 -14.75 10.49 -6.27
N ASN A 140 -13.61 10.06 -5.70
CA ASN A 140 -12.40 9.80 -6.47
C ASN A 140 -12.61 8.70 -7.52
N ALA A 141 -13.26 7.59 -7.15
CA ALA A 141 -13.61 6.54 -8.09
C ALA A 141 -14.54 7.05 -9.21
N PHE A 142 -15.61 7.78 -8.89
CA PHE A 142 -16.54 8.31 -9.89
C PHE A 142 -15.90 9.32 -10.85
N LEU A 143 -14.98 10.17 -10.37
CA LEU A 143 -14.24 11.11 -11.23
C LEU A 143 -13.31 10.38 -12.20
N ASP A 144 -12.63 9.32 -11.75
CA ASP A 144 -11.74 8.54 -12.60
C ASP A 144 -12.51 7.81 -13.72
N LEU A 145 -13.71 7.29 -13.39
CA LEU A 145 -14.65 6.72 -14.36
C LEU A 145 -15.16 7.75 -15.39
N GLY A 146 -15.54 8.95 -14.91
CA GLY A 146 -16.08 10.02 -15.74
C GLY A 146 -15.06 10.64 -16.70
N VAL A 147 -13.79 10.75 -16.28
CA VAL A 147 -12.70 11.27 -17.14
C VAL A 147 -12.41 10.30 -18.28
N LYS A 148 -12.48 8.99 -18.03
CA LYS A 148 -12.14 7.97 -19.03
C LYS A 148 -13.25 7.81 -20.09
N SER A 149 -14.51 7.84 -19.69
CA SER A 149 -15.66 7.82 -20.61
C SER A 149 -15.69 9.01 -21.59
N ASN A 150 -15.16 10.17 -21.18
CA ASN A 150 -15.09 11.37 -22.04
C ASN A 150 -13.83 11.40 -22.94
N GLY A 151 -12.83 10.57 -22.65
CA GLY A 151 -11.57 10.49 -23.41
C GLY A 151 -11.62 9.49 -24.58
N GLU A 152 -12.38 8.40 -24.45
CA GLU A 152 -12.55 7.40 -25.52
C GLU A 152 -13.49 7.87 -26.65
N SER A 153 -14.38 8.83 -26.39
CA SER A 153 -15.30 9.37 -27.41
C SER A 153 -14.64 10.28 -28.47
N THR A 154 -13.36 10.63 -28.30
CA THR A 154 -12.69 11.68 -29.10
C THR A 154 -11.47 11.18 -29.89
N SER A 155 -11.17 9.88 -29.87
CA SER A 155 -10.00 9.31 -30.55
C SER A 155 -10.33 8.11 -31.45
N GLU A 156 -11.34 8.23 -32.32
CA GLU A 156 -11.37 7.46 -33.58
C GLU A 156 -10.76 8.32 -34.69
N PRO A 157 -9.47 8.14 -35.06
CA PRO A 157 -9.03 8.60 -36.37
C PRO A 157 -9.56 7.62 -37.41
N ASN A 158 -10.64 8.06 -38.08
CA ASN A 158 -11.04 7.72 -39.45
C ASN A 158 -10.15 6.68 -40.15
N GLN A 159 -10.50 5.40 -40.03
CA GLN A 159 -10.07 4.40 -41.00
C GLN A 159 -10.94 4.57 -42.26
N SER A 160 -10.42 5.28 -43.26
CA SER A 160 -10.98 5.20 -44.61
C SER A 160 -10.46 3.92 -45.29
N PRO A 161 -11.33 3.09 -45.91
CA PRO A 161 -10.89 1.87 -46.57
C PRO A 161 -10.37 2.17 -47.98
N ARG A 162 -9.10 1.88 -48.25
CA ARG A 162 -8.58 1.33 -49.52
C ARG A 162 -7.26 0.60 -49.28
#